data_AF-A0A6I9XC33-F1
#
_entry.id   AF-A0A6I9XC33-F1
#
_cell.length_a   1.000
_cell.length_b   1.000
_cell.length_c   1.000
_cell.angle_alpha   90.00
_cell.angle_beta   90.00
_cell.angle_gamma   90.00
#
_symmetry.space_group_name_H-M   'P 1'
#
loop_
_entity.id
_entity.type
_entity.pdbx_description
1 polymer ?
#
loop_
_entity_poly.entity_id
_entity_poly.type
_entity_poly.pdbx_seq_one_letter_code
_entity_poly.pdbx_strand_id
1 'polypeptide(L)'
;MDPVSQERLSKFHQEGFLVLQRFFSLEECNAMRAQIRKIVASVDVPAHCRTEFSTQQQEQLQAQGSAEYFLNSGDKIRFFFEKGVFDQKGDFLVPKEKSINKIGHALHAYDPVFKQITHSAKVQALARNLSLENPVVVQSMYIFKQPGIGGEVTPHQDATFLHTTPLGKVMGFWIALENATQENGCLWFVPGSHTTGITRRMVRTPPGTIPCTDFIGTERVYEDGQFVPVPAGKAFPVVM
;
A
#
# COMPACT_ATOMS: atom_id res chain seq x y z
N MET A 1 18.96 15.08 -16.03
CA MET A 1 17.65 15.38 -16.65
C MET A 1 16.61 15.30 -15.55
N ASP A 2 15.69 16.26 -15.51
CA ASP A 2 14.57 16.20 -14.58
C ASP A 2 13.64 15.04 -14.96
N PRO A 3 13.34 14.09 -14.05
CA PRO A 3 12.42 12.98 -14.30
C PRO A 3 10.97 13.44 -14.58
N VAL A 4 10.62 14.69 -14.25
CA VAL A 4 9.25 15.22 -14.38
C VAL A 4 9.29 16.67 -14.86
N SER A 5 8.47 16.99 -15.87
CA SER A 5 8.32 18.36 -16.37
C SER A 5 7.48 19.23 -15.44
N GLN A 6 7.64 20.56 -15.51
CA GLN A 6 6.86 21.50 -14.70
C GLN A 6 5.34 21.38 -14.91
N GLU A 7 4.90 21.12 -16.13
CA GLU A 7 3.49 20.86 -16.45
C GLU A 7 2.94 19.66 -15.64
N ARG A 8 3.72 18.58 -15.54
CA ARG A 8 3.32 17.38 -14.81
C ARG A 8 3.34 17.58 -13.30
N LEU A 9 4.27 18.38 -12.78
CA LEU A 9 4.25 18.81 -11.37
C LEU A 9 3.02 19.67 -11.07
N SER A 10 2.67 20.61 -11.95
CA SER A 10 1.45 21.41 -11.81
C SER A 10 0.19 20.53 -11.80
N LYS A 11 0.10 19.56 -12.71
CA LYS A 11 -0.99 18.57 -12.72
C LYS A 11 -1.06 17.76 -11.43
N PHE A 12 0.09 17.30 -10.90
CA PHE A 12 0.14 16.62 -9.61
C PHE A 12 -0.44 17.47 -8.47
N HIS A 13 -0.06 18.76 -8.39
CA HIS A 13 -0.59 19.66 -7.37
C HIS A 13 -2.09 19.93 -7.52
N GLN A 14 -2.59 19.98 -8.76
CA GLN A 14 -4.01 20.21 -9.05
C GLN A 14 -4.87 18.97 -8.77
N GLU A 15 -4.44 17.79 -9.24
CA GLU A 15 -5.23 16.57 -9.20
C GLU A 15 -5.01 15.74 -7.94
N GLY A 16 -3.89 15.94 -7.24
CA GLY A 16 -3.52 15.19 -6.05
C GLY A 16 -2.89 13.83 -6.36
N PHE A 17 -2.74 13.47 -7.64
CA PHE A 17 -2.03 12.28 -8.08
C PHE A 17 -1.33 12.50 -9.43
N LEU A 18 -0.34 11.66 -9.76
CA LEU A 18 0.37 11.71 -11.05
C LEU A 18 0.84 10.33 -11.50
N VAL A 19 0.61 10.02 -12.78
CA VAL A 19 1.03 8.75 -13.40
C VAL A 19 2.31 8.93 -14.21
N LEU A 20 3.42 8.35 -13.76
CA LEU A 20 4.72 8.33 -14.43
C LEU A 20 4.96 7.03 -15.22
N GLN A 21 4.59 7.02 -16.50
CA GLN A 21 4.83 5.87 -17.39
C GLN A 21 6.34 5.61 -17.57
N ARG A 22 6.74 4.33 -17.59
CA ARG A 22 8.12 3.86 -17.86
C ARG A 22 9.16 4.39 -16.86
N PHE A 23 8.75 4.64 -15.62
CA PHE A 23 9.68 5.11 -14.60
C PHE A 23 10.65 3.98 -14.15
N PHE A 24 10.13 2.77 -14.00
CA PHE A 24 10.93 1.56 -13.82
C PHE A 24 10.98 0.75 -15.12
N SER A 25 12.14 0.14 -15.37
CA SER A 25 12.35 -0.79 -16.47
C SER A 25 11.68 -2.13 -16.19
N LEU A 26 11.43 -2.89 -17.25
CA LEU A 26 10.91 -4.26 -17.13
C LEU A 26 11.84 -5.15 -16.29
N GLU A 27 13.16 -4.94 -16.38
CA GLU A 27 14.13 -5.68 -15.57
C GLU A 27 13.98 -5.40 -14.08
N GLU A 28 13.85 -4.14 -13.68
CA GLU A 28 13.62 -3.73 -12.28
C GLU A 28 12.29 -4.31 -11.75
N CYS A 29 11.22 -4.26 -12.54
CA CYS A 29 9.93 -4.85 -12.18
C CYS A 29 10.01 -6.38 -12.07
N ASN A 30 10.72 -7.04 -12.98
CA ASN A 30 10.95 -8.48 -12.93
C ASN A 30 11.80 -8.87 -11.71
N ALA A 31 12.79 -8.08 -11.34
CA ALA A 31 13.62 -8.31 -10.16
C ALA A 31 12.78 -8.26 -8.88
N MET A 32 11.91 -7.26 -8.73
CA MET A 32 10.98 -7.17 -7.59
C MET A 32 10.01 -8.37 -7.54
N ARG A 33 9.43 -8.77 -8.68
CA ARG A 33 8.55 -9.94 -8.76
C ARG A 33 9.27 -11.26 -8.48
N ALA A 34 10.48 -11.43 -9.00
CA ALA A 34 11.29 -12.61 -8.72
C ALA A 34 11.65 -12.68 -7.23
N GLN A 35 11.99 -11.54 -6.63
CA GLN A 35 12.34 -11.48 -5.21
C GLN A 35 11.14 -11.78 -4.32
N ILE A 36 9.95 -11.23 -4.60
CA ILE A 36 8.77 -11.53 -3.79
C ILE A 36 8.39 -13.01 -3.85
N ARG A 37 8.54 -13.65 -5.02
CA ARG A 37 8.31 -15.10 -5.17
C ARG A 37 9.26 -15.91 -4.30
N LYS A 38 10.54 -15.53 -4.22
CA LYS A 38 11.51 -16.16 -3.32
C LYS A 38 11.12 -15.98 -1.85
N ILE A 39 10.75 -14.77 -1.44
CA ILE A 39 10.30 -14.46 -0.07
C ILE A 39 9.09 -15.32 0.31
N VAL A 40 8.10 -15.41 -0.57
CA VAL A 40 6.89 -16.22 -0.35
C VAL A 40 7.22 -17.71 -0.25
N ALA A 41 8.15 -18.21 -1.07
CA ALA A 41 8.57 -19.60 -1.05
C ALA A 41 9.39 -19.95 0.21
N SER A 42 10.20 -19.03 0.73
CA SER A 42 11.13 -19.29 1.84
C SER A 42 10.50 -19.22 3.23
N VAL A 43 9.31 -18.64 3.38
CA VAL A 43 8.70 -18.42 4.69
C VAL A 43 7.56 -19.40 4.92
N ASP A 44 7.65 -20.18 6.00
CA ASP A 44 6.49 -20.80 6.60
C ASP A 44 5.85 -19.82 7.59
N VAL A 45 4.53 -19.62 7.51
CA VAL A 45 3.81 -18.67 8.36
C VAL A 45 3.04 -19.47 9.42
N PRO A 46 3.50 -19.44 10.69
CA PRO A 46 2.83 -20.15 11.77
C PRO A 46 1.36 -19.75 11.91
N ALA A 47 0.51 -20.65 12.40
CA ALA A 47 -0.93 -20.40 12.52
C ALA A 47 -1.27 -19.09 13.27
N HIS A 48 -0.53 -18.75 14.33
CA HIS A 48 -0.73 -17.51 15.10
C HIS A 48 -0.34 -16.22 14.34
N CYS A 49 0.37 -16.35 13.21
CA CYS A 49 0.77 -15.25 12.33
C CYS A 49 -0.13 -15.14 11.08
N ARG A 50 -1.14 -16.01 10.94
CA ARG A 50 -2.09 -16.02 9.82
C ARG A 50 -3.16 -14.94 10.04
N THR A 51 -2.77 -13.69 9.80
CA THR A 51 -3.64 -12.51 9.90
C THR A 51 -4.38 -12.26 8.59
N GLU A 52 -5.71 -12.15 8.64
CA GLU A 52 -6.51 -11.63 7.53
C GLU A 52 -6.43 -10.10 7.44
N PHE A 53 -6.37 -9.55 6.23
CA PHE A 53 -6.36 -8.12 5.99
C PHE A 53 -7.78 -7.54 5.94
N SER A 54 -8.01 -6.41 6.64
CA SER A 54 -9.24 -5.64 6.51
C SER A 54 -9.04 -4.14 6.70
N THR A 55 -9.78 -3.34 5.93
CA THR A 55 -9.95 -1.89 6.11
C THR A 55 -11.17 -1.52 6.97
N GLN A 56 -12.02 -2.49 7.35
CA GLN A 56 -13.25 -2.25 8.11
C GLN A 56 -13.04 -2.41 9.63
N GLN A 57 -13.63 -1.52 10.41
CA GLN A 57 -13.48 -1.45 11.86
C GLN A 57 -13.92 -2.74 12.56
N GLN A 58 -15.11 -3.28 12.24
CA GLN A 58 -15.70 -4.43 12.94
C GLN A 58 -14.87 -5.72 12.82
N GLU A 59 -14.16 -5.91 11.71
CA GLU A 59 -13.36 -7.12 11.47
C GLU A 59 -11.97 -7.02 12.11
N GLN A 60 -11.43 -5.80 12.25
CA GLN A 60 -10.20 -5.56 13.04
C GLN A 60 -10.41 -5.88 14.54
N LEU A 61 -11.65 -5.84 15.04
CA LEU A 61 -12.00 -6.14 16.44
C LEU A 61 -11.84 -7.63 16.82
N GLN A 62 -11.97 -8.57 15.87
CA GLN A 62 -12.21 -9.99 16.20
C GLN A 62 -10.94 -10.84 16.38
N ALA A 63 -9.73 -10.31 16.14
CA ALA A 63 -8.51 -11.13 16.17
C ALA A 63 -7.37 -10.45 16.94
N GLN A 64 -7.33 -10.65 18.27
CA GLN A 64 -6.36 -10.03 19.17
C GLN A 64 -4.89 -10.36 18.83
N GLY A 65 -4.58 -11.63 18.52
CA GLY A 65 -3.22 -12.04 18.10
C GLY A 65 -2.82 -11.48 16.72
N SER A 66 -3.81 -11.28 15.85
CA SER A 66 -3.63 -10.67 14.54
C SER A 66 -3.33 -9.17 14.63
N ALA A 67 -3.95 -8.47 15.60
CA ALA A 67 -3.72 -7.05 15.82
C ALA A 67 -2.28 -6.75 16.30
N GLU A 68 -1.73 -7.56 17.20
CA GLU A 68 -0.33 -7.39 17.66
C GLU A 68 0.67 -7.70 16.53
N TYR A 69 0.41 -8.76 15.75
CA TYR A 69 1.20 -9.07 14.56
C TYR A 69 1.19 -7.92 13.54
N PHE A 70 0.06 -7.23 13.37
CA PHE A 70 -0.01 -6.03 12.54
C PHE A 70 0.73 -4.85 13.18
N LEU A 71 0.47 -4.49 14.43
CA LEU A 71 1.04 -3.29 15.06
C LEU A 71 2.55 -3.28 15.19
N ASN A 72 3.15 -4.48 15.35
CA ASN A 72 4.59 -4.69 15.47
C ASN A 72 5.27 -5.05 14.13
N SER A 73 4.59 -4.83 13.00
CA SER A 73 5.13 -5.14 11.66
C SER A 73 5.87 -3.98 10.98
N GLY A 74 5.86 -2.79 11.59
CA GLY A 74 6.42 -1.55 11.02
C GLY A 74 7.89 -1.66 10.61
N ASP A 75 8.66 -2.50 11.31
CA ASP A 75 10.08 -2.76 11.10
C ASP A 75 10.36 -4.24 10.76
N LYS A 76 9.39 -4.93 10.12
CA LYS A 76 9.49 -6.34 9.72
C LYS A 76 9.01 -6.56 8.29
N ILE A 77 9.32 -7.75 7.75
CA ILE A 77 8.69 -8.30 6.54
C ILE A 77 7.72 -9.39 7.01
N ARG A 78 6.43 -9.06 7.03
CA ARG A 78 5.32 -9.87 7.53
C ARG A 78 4.25 -10.05 6.46
N PHE A 79 3.43 -11.09 6.62
CA PHE A 79 2.47 -11.56 5.62
C PHE A 79 1.06 -11.32 6.11
N PHE A 80 0.21 -10.79 5.24
CA PHE A 80 -1.20 -10.54 5.52
C PHE A 80 -2.02 -11.19 4.41
N PHE A 81 -3.02 -11.96 4.80
CA PHE A 81 -3.76 -12.85 3.91
C PHE A 81 -5.12 -12.28 3.54
N GLU A 82 -5.68 -12.75 2.42
CA GLU A 82 -7.05 -12.44 2.03
C GLU A 82 -8.04 -12.99 3.07
N LYS A 83 -9.22 -12.38 3.16
CA LYS A 83 -10.27 -12.87 4.06
C LYS A 83 -10.84 -14.20 3.57
N GLY A 84 -11.21 -15.07 4.50
CA GLY A 84 -11.91 -16.32 4.18
C GLY A 84 -11.03 -17.36 3.50
N VAL A 85 -9.70 -17.21 3.59
CA VAL A 85 -8.74 -18.21 3.08
C VAL A 85 -8.34 -19.24 4.13
N PHE A 86 -8.85 -19.11 5.36
CA PHE A 86 -8.64 -20.04 6.45
C PHE A 86 -9.93 -20.79 6.80
N ASP A 87 -9.79 -22.05 7.20
CA ASP A 87 -10.88 -22.81 7.80
C ASP A 87 -11.05 -22.50 9.30
N GLN A 88 -11.97 -23.18 9.97
CA GLN A 88 -12.22 -23.00 11.42
C GLN A 88 -11.03 -23.38 12.31
N LYS A 89 -10.06 -24.15 11.80
CA LYS A 89 -8.84 -24.54 12.49
C LYS A 89 -7.67 -23.60 12.19
N GLY A 90 -7.88 -22.63 11.30
CA GLY A 90 -6.85 -21.70 10.84
C GLY A 90 -5.98 -22.24 9.70
N ASP A 91 -6.37 -23.37 9.09
CA ASP A 91 -5.65 -23.98 7.96
C ASP A 91 -6.05 -23.38 6.63
N PHE A 92 -5.09 -23.33 5.70
CA PHE A 92 -5.27 -22.75 4.38
C PHE A 92 -6.28 -23.56 3.54
N LEU A 93 -7.37 -22.92 3.13
CA LEU A 93 -8.34 -23.45 2.15
C LEU A 93 -7.80 -23.39 0.73
N VAL A 94 -6.90 -22.44 0.48
CA VAL A 94 -6.24 -22.17 -0.81
C VAL A 94 -4.72 -22.13 -0.55
N PRO A 95 -3.85 -22.59 -1.47
CA PRO A 95 -2.41 -22.57 -1.24
C PRO A 95 -1.91 -21.20 -0.78
N LYS A 96 -1.05 -21.18 0.26
CA LYS A 96 -0.52 -19.98 0.92
C LYS A 96 -0.11 -18.88 -0.08
N GLU A 97 0.64 -19.24 -1.10
CA GLU A 97 1.15 -18.33 -2.13
C GLU A 97 0.06 -17.63 -2.96
N LYS A 98 -1.15 -18.21 -3.00
CA LYS A 98 -2.34 -17.64 -3.63
C LYS A 98 -3.27 -16.93 -2.64
N SER A 99 -3.01 -17.05 -1.34
CA SER A 99 -3.83 -16.48 -0.27
C SER A 99 -3.29 -15.17 0.29
N ILE A 100 -2.07 -14.75 -0.08
CA ILE A 100 -1.46 -13.53 0.44
C ILE A 100 -2.09 -12.32 -0.24
N ASN A 101 -2.64 -11.39 0.57
CA ASN A 101 -3.11 -10.09 0.13
C ASN A 101 -1.94 -9.11 -0.05
N LYS A 102 -1.09 -9.01 1.00
CA LYS A 102 0.06 -8.11 1.02
C LYS A 102 1.20 -8.60 1.90
N ILE A 103 2.39 -8.04 1.65
CA ILE A 103 3.58 -8.18 2.50
C ILE A 103 4.02 -6.77 2.93
N GLY A 104 4.34 -6.60 4.21
CA GLY A 104 4.74 -5.30 4.78
C GLY A 104 5.40 -5.42 6.16
N HIS A 105 5.92 -4.37 6.76
CA HIS A 105 5.90 -2.98 6.28
C HIS A 105 7.31 -2.41 6.00
N ALA A 106 8.35 -3.24 6.05
CA ALA A 106 9.75 -2.81 5.95
C ALA A 106 10.58 -3.51 4.85
N LEU A 107 9.96 -3.90 3.73
CA LEU A 107 10.69 -4.39 2.54
C LEU A 107 11.80 -3.43 2.10
N HIS A 108 11.52 -2.12 2.11
CA HIS A 108 12.49 -1.06 1.76
C HIS A 108 13.74 -1.04 2.65
N ALA A 109 13.69 -1.60 3.86
CA ALA A 109 14.78 -1.57 4.82
C ALA A 109 15.57 -2.88 4.85
N TYR A 110 14.86 -4.01 4.78
CA TYR A 110 15.42 -5.34 5.07
C TYR A 110 15.54 -6.27 3.86
N ASP A 111 14.87 -5.98 2.74
CA ASP A 111 15.12 -6.72 1.51
C ASP A 111 16.08 -5.93 0.59
N PRO A 112 17.18 -6.54 0.11
CA PRO A 112 18.18 -5.83 -0.67
C PRO A 112 17.65 -5.31 -2.01
N VAL A 113 16.75 -6.04 -2.68
CA VAL A 113 16.19 -5.62 -3.98
C VAL A 113 15.25 -4.44 -3.78
N PHE A 114 14.30 -4.54 -2.84
CA PHE A 114 13.36 -3.44 -2.57
C PHE A 114 14.09 -2.21 -2.03
N LYS A 115 15.08 -2.39 -1.15
CA LYS A 115 15.93 -1.28 -0.67
C LYS A 115 16.65 -0.58 -1.81
N GLN A 116 17.27 -1.32 -2.73
CA GLN A 116 17.95 -0.74 -3.88
C GLN A 116 16.98 0.05 -4.78
N ILE A 117 15.79 -0.48 -5.03
CA ILE A 117 14.76 0.20 -5.84
C ILE A 117 14.27 1.47 -5.14
N THR A 118 13.88 1.39 -3.86
CA THR A 118 13.38 2.52 -3.08
C THR A 118 14.40 3.66 -2.99
N HIS A 119 15.69 3.34 -2.81
CA HIS A 119 16.74 4.33 -2.69
C HIS A 119 17.48 4.61 -4.01
N SER A 120 16.95 4.16 -5.15
CA SER A 120 17.57 4.36 -6.46
C SER A 120 17.70 5.85 -6.81
N ALA A 121 18.69 6.18 -7.66
CA ALA A 121 18.93 7.56 -8.08
C ALA A 121 17.70 8.22 -8.74
N LYS A 122 16.86 7.44 -9.43
CA LYS A 122 15.61 7.92 -10.05
C LYS A 122 14.56 8.31 -9.01
N VAL A 123 14.37 7.52 -7.95
CA VAL A 123 13.43 7.85 -6.86
C VAL A 123 13.93 9.06 -6.10
N GLN A 124 15.22 9.14 -5.81
CA GLN A 124 15.80 10.32 -5.17
C GLN A 124 15.68 11.58 -6.03
N ALA A 125 15.85 11.46 -7.36
CA ALA A 125 15.64 12.58 -8.27
C ALA A 125 14.18 13.03 -8.24
N LEU A 126 13.24 12.10 -8.39
CA LEU A 126 11.81 12.38 -8.32
C LEU A 126 11.43 13.07 -7.00
N ALA A 127 11.94 12.59 -5.86
CA ALA A 127 11.73 13.21 -4.57
C ALA A 127 12.22 14.67 -4.51
N ARG A 128 13.40 14.96 -5.10
CA ARG A 128 13.92 16.33 -5.21
C ARG A 128 13.05 17.21 -6.11
N ASN A 129 12.54 16.69 -7.24
CA ASN A 129 11.64 17.44 -8.12
C ASN A 129 10.29 17.75 -7.48
N LEU A 130 9.87 16.95 -6.49
CA LEU A 130 8.67 17.16 -5.68
C LEU A 130 8.94 18.02 -4.44
N SER A 131 10.14 18.62 -4.35
CA SER A 131 10.57 19.50 -3.26
C SER A 131 10.51 18.83 -1.87
N LEU A 132 10.75 17.52 -1.80
CA LEU A 132 10.94 16.84 -0.52
C LEU A 132 12.31 17.20 0.05
N GLU A 133 12.32 17.94 1.16
CA GLU A 133 13.56 18.46 1.77
C GLU A 133 14.38 17.39 2.50
N ASN A 134 13.76 16.69 3.45
CA ASN A 134 14.38 15.61 4.23
C ASN A 134 13.49 14.35 4.24
N PRO A 135 13.31 13.70 3.07
CA PRO A 135 12.42 12.56 2.95
C PRO A 135 12.93 11.34 3.72
N VAL A 136 12.03 10.72 4.49
CA VAL A 136 12.25 9.41 5.14
C VAL A 136 11.21 8.41 4.65
N VAL A 137 11.59 7.14 4.54
CA VAL A 137 10.66 6.07 4.16
C VAL A 137 10.01 5.52 5.43
N VAL A 138 8.73 5.78 5.60
CA VAL A 138 7.98 5.37 6.81
C VAL A 138 7.36 3.98 6.70
N GLN A 139 7.14 3.50 5.47
CA GLN A 139 6.47 2.23 5.18
C GLN A 139 6.71 1.80 3.73
N SER A 140 6.73 0.48 3.50
CA SER A 140 6.66 -0.12 2.16
C SER A 140 5.81 -1.39 2.19
N MET A 141 5.00 -1.62 1.17
CA MET A 141 4.20 -2.83 1.02
C MET A 141 4.31 -3.40 -0.39
N TYR A 142 4.14 -4.71 -0.51
CA TYR A 142 3.88 -5.41 -1.77
C TYR A 142 2.42 -5.90 -1.77
N ILE A 143 1.63 -5.54 -2.77
CA ILE A 143 0.21 -5.89 -2.87
C ILE A 143 0.01 -6.83 -4.06
N PHE A 144 -0.62 -8.00 -3.84
CA PHE A 144 -0.73 -9.06 -4.84
C PHE A 144 -1.96 -8.93 -5.75
N LYS A 145 -3.12 -8.50 -5.21
CA LYS A 145 -4.42 -8.53 -5.92
C LYS A 145 -4.66 -9.91 -6.57
N GLN A 146 -4.81 -10.92 -5.73
CA GLN A 146 -4.92 -12.31 -6.17
C GLN A 146 -6.10 -12.51 -7.15
N PRO A 147 -5.94 -13.29 -8.24
CA PRO A 147 -7.05 -13.56 -9.15
C PRO A 147 -8.24 -14.23 -8.44
N GLY A 148 -9.44 -13.70 -8.66
CA GLY A 148 -10.70 -14.24 -8.11
C GLY A 148 -10.97 -13.92 -6.63
N ILE A 149 -9.94 -13.81 -5.79
CA ILE A 149 -10.08 -13.59 -4.34
C ILE A 149 -9.43 -12.30 -3.83
N GLY A 150 -8.83 -11.50 -4.72
CA GLY A 150 -8.12 -10.28 -4.35
C GLY A 150 -9.05 -9.25 -3.72
N GLY A 151 -8.85 -8.95 -2.44
CA GLY A 151 -9.73 -8.07 -1.67
C GLY A 151 -9.84 -6.67 -2.26
N GLU A 152 -11.05 -6.11 -2.23
CA GLU A 152 -11.29 -4.70 -2.52
C GLU A 152 -10.58 -3.81 -1.49
N VAL A 153 -10.10 -2.65 -1.94
CA VAL A 153 -9.64 -1.60 -1.05
C VAL A 153 -10.65 -0.46 -1.15
N THR A 154 -11.38 -0.23 -0.06
CA THR A 154 -12.40 0.83 0.02
C THR A 154 -11.79 2.22 -0.10
N PRO A 155 -12.54 3.25 -0.53
CA PRO A 155 -12.07 4.63 -0.56
C PRO A 155 -11.44 5.06 0.77
N HIS A 156 -10.28 5.70 0.70
CA HIS A 156 -9.55 6.21 1.86
C HIS A 156 -8.50 7.25 1.44
N GLN A 157 -7.96 7.97 2.42
CA GLN A 157 -6.76 8.80 2.29
C GLN A 157 -5.63 8.19 3.12
N ASP A 158 -4.40 8.15 2.59
CA ASP A 158 -3.26 7.58 3.32
C ASP A 158 -2.98 8.30 4.65
N ALA A 159 -3.21 9.63 4.70
CA ALA A 159 -3.06 10.43 5.91
C ALA A 159 -4.03 10.03 7.05
N THR A 160 -5.09 9.26 6.75
CA THR A 160 -5.93 8.60 7.77
C THR A 160 -5.11 7.62 8.60
N PHE A 161 -4.13 6.95 8.00
CA PHE A 161 -3.28 5.93 8.62
C PHE A 161 -1.88 6.45 8.96
N LEU A 162 -1.32 7.32 8.13
CA LEU A 162 0.01 7.93 8.25
C LEU A 162 -0.14 9.43 8.53
N HIS A 163 -0.70 9.76 9.69
CA HIS A 163 -1.00 11.15 10.05
C HIS A 163 0.24 11.95 10.44
N THR A 164 0.33 13.21 9.99
CA THR A 164 1.36 14.19 10.39
C THR A 164 0.73 15.51 10.80
N THR A 165 1.45 16.28 11.63
CA THR A 165 1.09 17.67 11.94
C THR A 165 2.24 18.59 11.50
N PRO A 166 2.03 19.50 10.52
CA PRO A 166 0.84 19.66 9.68
C PRO A 166 0.63 18.49 8.69
N LEU A 167 -0.55 18.43 8.06
CA LEU A 167 -0.84 17.52 6.93
C LEU A 167 -0.01 17.90 5.69
N GLY A 168 -0.06 17.06 4.65
CA GLY A 168 0.65 17.30 3.38
C GLY A 168 2.15 16.99 3.43
N LYS A 169 2.58 16.18 4.41
CA LYS A 169 4.00 15.75 4.58
C LYS A 169 4.24 14.27 4.25
N VAL A 170 3.20 13.53 3.90
CA VAL A 170 3.27 12.13 3.47
C VAL A 170 2.90 12.05 1.99
N MET A 171 3.63 11.23 1.24
CA MET A 171 3.42 11.01 -0.19
C MET A 171 3.54 9.52 -0.50
N GLY A 172 2.59 9.01 -1.28
CA GLY A 172 2.55 7.62 -1.74
C GLY A 172 3.35 7.46 -3.03
N PHE A 173 4.07 6.34 -3.16
CA PHE A 173 4.72 5.94 -4.41
C PHE A 173 4.24 4.53 -4.71
N TRP A 174 3.25 4.40 -5.59
CA TRP A 174 2.70 3.12 -6.01
C TRP A 174 3.33 2.68 -7.32
N ILE A 175 3.90 1.47 -7.36
CA ILE A 175 4.59 0.94 -8.54
C ILE A 175 3.79 -0.21 -9.11
N ALA A 176 3.28 -0.08 -10.33
CA ALA A 176 2.75 -1.23 -11.06
C ALA A 176 3.88 -2.22 -11.34
N LEU A 177 3.77 -3.45 -10.86
CA LEU A 177 4.69 -4.55 -11.21
C LEU A 177 4.14 -5.48 -12.28
N GLU A 178 2.85 -5.34 -12.56
CA GLU A 178 2.07 -6.00 -13.60
C GLU A 178 1.10 -4.96 -14.20
N ASN A 179 0.48 -5.26 -15.34
CA ASN A 179 -0.52 -4.36 -15.90
C ASN A 179 -1.69 -4.24 -14.91
N ALA A 180 -2.02 -3.03 -14.46
CA ALA A 180 -3.25 -2.77 -13.73
C ALA A 180 -4.30 -2.22 -14.70
N THR A 181 -5.40 -2.92 -14.85
CA THR A 181 -6.55 -2.60 -15.69
C THR A 181 -7.80 -2.51 -14.81
N GLN A 182 -8.91 -2.02 -15.35
CA GLN A 182 -10.14 -1.94 -14.58
C GLN A 182 -10.61 -3.35 -14.15
N GLU A 183 -10.37 -4.35 -15.00
CA GLU A 183 -10.78 -5.74 -14.78
C GLU A 183 -9.98 -6.45 -13.68
N ASN A 184 -8.76 -5.99 -13.36
CA ASN A 184 -7.91 -6.59 -12.33
C ASN A 184 -7.62 -5.66 -11.14
N GLY A 185 -8.39 -4.57 -11.02
CA GLY A 185 -8.35 -3.69 -9.86
C GLY A 185 -7.27 -2.61 -9.90
N CYS A 186 -7.19 -1.87 -11.01
CA CYS A 186 -6.42 -0.62 -11.05
C CYS A 186 -6.89 0.38 -10.00
N LEU A 187 -6.07 1.40 -9.73
CA LEU A 187 -6.42 2.46 -8.79
C LEU A 187 -7.53 3.35 -9.36
N TRP A 188 -8.28 3.97 -8.46
CA TRP A 188 -9.29 4.99 -8.75
C TRP A 188 -9.06 6.17 -7.81
N PHE A 189 -9.19 7.38 -8.33
CA PHE A 189 -8.97 8.62 -7.56
C PHE A 189 -10.12 9.60 -7.76
N VAL A 190 -10.34 10.47 -6.79
CA VAL A 190 -11.18 11.67 -6.96
C VAL A 190 -10.23 12.87 -7.16
N PRO A 191 -10.08 13.42 -8.37
CA PRO A 191 -9.15 14.51 -8.64
C PRO A 191 -9.43 15.74 -7.75
N GLY A 192 -8.38 16.30 -7.14
CA GLY A 192 -8.45 17.50 -6.31
C GLY A 192 -8.95 17.28 -4.87
N SER A 193 -9.30 16.03 -4.51
CA SER A 193 -9.83 15.69 -3.18
C SER A 193 -8.83 15.92 -2.02
N HIS A 194 -7.53 15.99 -2.31
CA HIS A 194 -6.43 16.16 -1.33
C HIS A 194 -6.40 17.54 -0.65
N THR A 195 -7.17 18.52 -1.13
CA THR A 195 -7.08 19.94 -0.70
C THR A 195 -7.88 20.27 0.57
N THR A 196 -8.67 19.34 1.09
CA THR A 196 -9.65 19.61 2.16
C THR A 196 -9.37 18.86 3.46
N GLY A 197 -8.13 18.37 3.62
CA GLY A 197 -7.70 17.58 4.79
C GLY A 197 -8.29 16.17 4.79
N ILE A 198 -8.37 15.57 5.98
CA ILE A 198 -8.94 14.24 6.23
C ILE A 198 -10.11 14.35 7.20
N THR A 199 -11.09 13.45 7.08
CA THR A 199 -12.25 13.39 8.00
C THR A 199 -12.21 12.19 8.94
N ARG A 200 -11.30 11.25 8.72
CA ARG A 200 -11.10 10.06 9.53
C ARG A 200 -9.63 9.89 9.88
N ARG A 201 -9.34 9.32 11.06
CA ARG A 201 -7.99 8.95 11.49
C ARG A 201 -8.00 7.60 12.21
N MET A 202 -7.11 6.70 11.83
CA MET A 202 -6.82 5.49 12.60
C MET A 202 -5.84 5.85 13.72
N VAL A 203 -6.14 5.42 14.94
CA VAL A 203 -5.30 5.61 16.13
C VAL A 203 -5.03 4.28 16.81
N ARG A 204 -3.86 4.15 17.44
CA ARG A 204 -3.59 3.03 18.35
C ARG A 204 -4.27 3.31 19.68
N THR A 205 -4.94 2.32 20.24
CA THR A 205 -5.51 2.43 21.59
C THR A 205 -4.41 2.27 22.64
N PRO A 206 -4.67 2.64 23.92
CA PRO A 206 -3.70 2.41 24.99
C PRO A 206 -3.28 0.94 25.11
N PRO A 207 -2.05 0.64 25.56
CA PRO A 207 -1.62 -0.73 25.80
C PRO A 207 -2.59 -1.48 26.72
N GLY A 208 -2.96 -2.70 26.33
CA GLY A 208 -3.93 -3.53 27.05
C GLY A 208 -5.40 -3.35 26.64
N THR A 209 -5.70 -2.39 25.75
CA THR A 209 -7.06 -2.20 25.22
C THR A 209 -7.33 -3.10 24.02
N ILE A 210 -8.57 -3.62 23.95
CA ILE A 210 -9.11 -4.37 22.80
C ILE A 210 -10.34 -3.60 22.30
N PRO A 211 -10.37 -3.20 21.02
CA PRO A 211 -9.35 -3.41 19.99
C PRO A 211 -8.06 -2.63 20.23
N CYS A 212 -6.97 -3.05 19.60
CA CYS A 212 -5.68 -2.35 19.69
C CYS A 212 -5.61 -1.08 18.81
N THR A 213 -6.64 -0.83 18.01
CA THR A 213 -6.77 0.32 17.11
C THR A 213 -8.21 0.81 17.09
N ASP A 214 -8.40 2.10 16.89
CA ASP A 214 -9.71 2.75 16.78
C ASP A 214 -9.71 3.81 15.67
N PHE A 215 -10.88 4.32 15.32
CA PHE A 215 -11.04 5.41 14.36
C PHE A 215 -11.66 6.64 15.01
N ILE A 216 -11.03 7.79 14.80
CA ILE A 216 -11.58 9.10 15.14
C ILE A 216 -12.17 9.71 13.87
N GLY A 217 -13.44 10.13 13.92
CA GLY A 217 -14.16 10.68 12.77
C GLY A 217 -14.69 9.59 11.82
N THR A 218 -15.19 10.01 10.66
CA THR A 218 -15.83 9.13 9.67
C THR A 218 -15.27 9.39 8.28
N GLU A 219 -15.27 8.34 7.45
CA GLU A 219 -14.76 8.46 6.09
C GLU A 219 -15.70 9.34 5.29
N ARG A 220 -15.15 10.28 4.52
CA ARG A 220 -15.96 11.09 3.63
C ARG A 220 -16.52 10.20 2.53
N VAL A 221 -17.81 10.35 2.28
CA VAL A 221 -18.48 9.66 1.18
C VAL A 221 -18.32 10.49 -0.08
N TYR A 222 -17.88 9.83 -1.15
CA TYR A 222 -17.83 10.36 -2.51
C TYR A 222 -18.83 9.57 -3.36
N GLU A 223 -19.45 10.22 -4.34
CA GLU A 223 -20.29 9.53 -5.31
C GLU A 223 -19.40 8.76 -6.31
N ASP A 224 -19.84 7.58 -6.72
CA ASP A 224 -19.07 6.70 -7.64
C ASP A 224 -18.65 7.41 -8.92
N GLY A 225 -19.50 8.30 -9.46
CA GLY A 225 -19.21 9.08 -10.67
C GLY A 225 -18.08 10.10 -10.54
N GLN A 226 -17.61 10.36 -9.31
CA GLN A 226 -16.46 11.25 -9.07
C GLN A 226 -15.12 10.54 -9.17
N PHE A 227 -15.10 9.20 -9.09
CA PHE A 227 -13.89 8.42 -9.19
C PHE A 227 -13.48 8.24 -10.66
N VAL A 228 -12.22 8.51 -10.96
CA VAL A 228 -11.63 8.26 -12.27
C VAL A 228 -10.68 7.05 -12.21
N PRO A 229 -10.80 6.09 -13.15
CA PRO A 229 -9.91 4.93 -13.19
C PRO A 229 -8.53 5.35 -13.68
N VAL A 230 -7.49 4.80 -13.05
CA VAL A 230 -6.09 5.05 -13.39
C VAL A 230 -5.40 3.74 -13.75
N PRO A 231 -5.65 3.21 -14.97
CA PRO A 231 -4.99 2.01 -15.44
C PRO A 231 -3.49 2.25 -15.66
N ALA A 232 -2.70 1.23 -15.33
CA ALA A 232 -1.26 1.22 -15.40
C ALA A 232 -0.80 0.09 -16.33
N GLY A 233 -0.58 0.40 -17.62
CA GLY A 233 -0.21 -0.58 -18.64
C GLY A 233 1.27 -1.03 -18.63
N LYS A 234 1.70 -1.70 -19.72
CA LYS A 234 2.99 -2.43 -19.95
C LYS A 234 4.31 -1.65 -19.70
N ALA A 235 4.18 -0.44 -19.19
CA ALA A 235 5.21 0.53 -18.89
C ALA A 235 5.41 0.73 -17.37
N PHE A 236 4.76 -0.06 -16.50
CA PHE A 236 4.97 -0.05 -15.04
C PHE A 236 5.03 1.35 -14.42
N PRO A 237 3.95 2.13 -14.52
CA PRO A 237 3.98 3.49 -14.04
C PRO A 237 4.12 3.56 -12.52
N VAL A 238 4.72 4.66 -12.06
CA VAL A 238 4.56 5.11 -10.68
C VAL A 238 3.31 5.97 -10.62
N VAL A 239 2.36 5.63 -9.77
CA VAL A 239 1.26 6.51 -9.37
C VAL A 239 1.63 7.10 -8.03
N MET A 240 1.75 8.42 -7.98
CA MET A 240 1.95 9.17 -6.74
C MET A 240 0.65 9.83 -6.33
#